data_AF-A0A9W4DHL8-F1
#
_entry.id   AF-A0A9W4DHL8-F1
#
_cell.length_a   1.000
_cell.length_b   1.000
_cell.length_c   1.000
_cell.angle_alpha   90.00
_cell.angle_beta   90.00
_cell.angle_gamma   90.00
#
_symmetry.space_group_name_H-M   'P 1'
#
loop_
_entity.id
_entity.type
_entity.pdbx_description
1 polymer ?
#
loop_
_entity_poly.entity_id
_entity_poly.type
_entity_poly.pdbx_seq_one_letter_code
_entity_poly.pdbx_strand_id
1 'polypeptide(L)'
;MSTETATIPSLSVSAKDVEISQSQPHLMNLACQVKHNLQFQHTWNKLTIQIQSPLTQQPLIRPLVAGLPPKRIYIHPDEQIELLKYDGASNEVMDGAHEIDKDIVKMSGQPEMEWVLPTHVEENWSLRSLARVFDAISTMPPNTENNALKDGIVERQVGWQWRGEHRQKRLLMATVHDDSTIVYYIVHDGIVKPRQN
;
A
#
# COMPACT_ATOMS: atom_id res chain seq x y z
N MET A 1 37.90 33.73 -44.33
CA MET A 1 38.62 32.65 -43.62
C MET A 1 38.90 33.14 -42.20
N SER A 2 38.06 32.75 -41.24
CA SER A 2 38.35 32.81 -39.81
C SER A 2 37.57 31.68 -39.15
N THR A 3 38.27 30.67 -38.64
CA THR A 3 37.69 29.49 -37.99
C THR A 3 37.69 29.70 -36.49
N GLU A 4 36.51 29.79 -35.90
CA GLU A 4 36.31 29.86 -34.45
C GLU A 4 36.31 28.42 -33.88
N THR A 5 37.25 28.15 -32.98
CA THR A 5 37.44 26.85 -32.33
C THR A 5 36.56 26.79 -31.09
N ALA A 6 35.52 25.95 -31.12
CA ALA A 6 34.65 25.70 -29.97
C ALA A 6 35.29 24.66 -29.03
N THR A 7 35.67 25.14 -27.85
CA THR A 7 36.09 24.34 -26.68
C THR A 7 34.91 23.51 -26.16
N ILE A 8 35.08 22.18 -26.10
CA ILE A 8 34.14 21.26 -25.45
C ILE A 8 34.47 21.24 -23.94
N PRO A 9 33.50 21.48 -23.03
CA PRO A 9 33.72 21.24 -21.61
C PRO A 9 33.53 19.75 -21.30
N SER A 10 34.58 19.13 -20.78
CA SER A 10 34.57 17.80 -20.18
C SER A 10 33.82 17.83 -18.84
N LEU A 11 32.63 17.25 -18.78
CA LEU A 11 32.00 16.93 -17.50
C LEU A 11 32.65 15.68 -16.90
N SER A 12 33.41 15.89 -15.84
CA SER A 12 33.86 14.87 -14.91
C SER A 12 32.65 14.23 -14.21
N VAL A 13 32.25 13.05 -14.65
CA VAL A 13 31.24 12.24 -13.95
C VAL A 13 31.88 11.65 -12.70
N SER A 14 31.39 12.11 -11.54
CA SER A 14 31.77 11.62 -10.22
C SER A 14 31.35 10.15 -10.07
N ALA A 15 32.29 9.29 -9.67
CA ALA A 15 32.17 7.84 -9.59
C ALA A 15 31.23 7.32 -8.47
N LYS A 16 30.25 8.11 -8.01
CA LYS A 16 29.27 7.70 -6.97
C LYS A 16 27.83 7.58 -7.47
N ASP A 17 27.54 7.94 -8.73
CA ASP A 17 26.20 7.82 -9.32
C ASP A 17 26.01 6.59 -10.23
N VAL A 18 26.97 5.65 -10.22
CA VAL A 18 27.03 4.53 -11.18
C VAL A 18 26.32 3.25 -10.71
N GLU A 19 25.72 3.21 -9.52
CA GLU A 19 24.96 2.02 -9.03
C GLU A 19 23.44 2.05 -9.30
N ILE A 20 22.94 2.94 -10.16
CA ILE A 20 21.48 3.03 -10.48
C ILE A 20 21.12 2.32 -11.80
N SER A 21 22.09 1.77 -12.54
CA SER A 21 21.90 1.39 -13.96
C SER A 21 21.85 -0.11 -14.28
N GLN A 22 21.63 -0.99 -13.28
CA GLN A 22 21.29 -2.41 -13.53
C GLN A 22 19.88 -2.82 -13.02
N SER A 23 19.08 -1.86 -12.57
CA SER A 23 17.89 -2.09 -11.74
C SER A 23 16.55 -1.65 -12.36
N GLN A 24 16.27 -1.99 -13.63
CA GLN A 24 14.95 -1.68 -14.23
C GLN A 24 14.21 -2.92 -14.78
N PRO A 25 14.83 -3.82 -15.57
CA PRO A 25 14.07 -4.93 -16.16
C PRO A 25 13.69 -6.00 -15.14
N HIS A 26 14.62 -6.40 -14.26
CA HIS A 26 14.36 -7.46 -13.28
C HIS A 26 13.34 -7.02 -12.23
N LEU A 27 13.43 -5.78 -11.74
CA LEU A 27 12.46 -5.22 -10.79
C LEU A 27 11.08 -5.06 -11.42
N MET A 28 11.02 -4.68 -12.70
CA MET A 28 9.76 -4.62 -13.44
C MET A 28 9.16 -6.02 -13.64
N ASN A 29 9.99 -7.01 -13.98
CA ASN A 29 9.54 -8.41 -14.11
C ASN A 29 8.99 -8.94 -12.80
N LEU A 30 9.66 -8.65 -11.68
CA LEU A 30 9.20 -8.99 -10.34
C LEU A 30 7.84 -8.33 -10.02
N ALA A 31 7.68 -7.05 -10.35
CA ALA A 31 6.41 -6.34 -10.19
C ALA A 31 5.30 -6.94 -11.07
N CYS A 32 5.61 -7.30 -12.32
CA CYS A 32 4.69 -7.98 -13.22
C CYS A 32 4.28 -9.36 -12.70
N GLN A 33 5.22 -10.14 -12.15
CA GLN A 33 4.96 -11.46 -11.56
C GLN A 33 4.04 -11.34 -10.34
N VAL A 34 4.34 -10.42 -9.42
CA VAL A 34 3.48 -10.16 -8.26
C VAL A 34 2.10 -9.67 -8.70
N LYS A 35 2.02 -8.73 -9.64
CA LYS A 35 0.74 -8.27 -10.21
C LYS A 35 -0.07 -9.43 -10.79
N HIS A 36 0.57 -10.30 -11.56
CA HIS A 36 -0.07 -11.47 -12.16
C HIS A 36 -0.63 -12.40 -11.07
N ASN A 37 0.16 -12.70 -10.04
CA ASN A 37 -0.28 -13.53 -8.92
C ASN A 37 -1.47 -12.89 -8.17
N LEU A 38 -1.39 -11.59 -7.86
CA LEU A 38 -2.49 -10.86 -7.23
C LEU A 38 -3.79 -10.92 -8.05
N GLN A 39 -3.69 -10.77 -9.37
CA GLN A 39 -4.85 -10.80 -10.27
C GLN A 39 -5.49 -12.18 -10.34
N PHE A 40 -4.70 -13.24 -10.55
CA PHE A 40 -5.24 -14.55 -10.90
C PHE A 40 -5.38 -15.51 -9.72
N GLN A 41 -4.52 -15.40 -8.70
CA GLN A 41 -4.57 -16.27 -7.51
C GLN A 41 -5.34 -15.62 -6.35
N HIS A 42 -5.23 -14.29 -6.22
CA HIS A 42 -5.87 -13.56 -5.13
C HIS A 42 -7.05 -12.69 -5.58
N THR A 43 -7.42 -12.72 -6.86
CA THR A 43 -8.59 -12.02 -7.45
C THR A 43 -8.63 -10.51 -7.14
N TRP A 44 -7.46 -9.87 -7.07
CA TRP A 44 -7.36 -8.42 -6.90
C TRP A 44 -7.81 -7.67 -8.16
N ASN A 45 -8.42 -6.51 -7.95
CA ASN A 45 -8.94 -5.63 -8.98
C ASN A 45 -8.18 -4.30 -9.00
N LYS A 46 -8.40 -3.48 -10.05
CA LYS A 46 -7.79 -2.14 -10.21
C LYS A 46 -6.25 -2.12 -10.06
N LEU A 47 -5.58 -3.21 -10.49
CA LEU A 47 -4.13 -3.40 -10.34
C LEU A 47 -3.31 -2.53 -11.30
N THR A 48 -2.46 -1.66 -10.74
CA THR A 48 -1.61 -0.73 -11.49
C THR A 48 -0.18 -0.77 -10.95
N ILE A 49 0.82 -0.80 -11.84
CA ILE A 49 2.23 -0.68 -11.45
C ILE A 49 2.56 0.81 -11.37
N GLN A 50 3.06 1.25 -10.23
CA GLN A 50 3.45 2.61 -9.93
C GLN A 50 4.97 2.70 -9.95
N ILE A 51 5.49 3.59 -10.79
CA ILE A 51 6.92 3.88 -10.94
C ILE A 51 7.30 5.28 -10.46
N GLN A 52 6.29 6.11 -10.19
CA GLN A 52 6.45 7.48 -9.72
C GLN A 52 5.79 7.63 -8.35
N SER A 53 6.41 8.44 -7.50
CA SER A 53 5.85 8.78 -6.19
C SER A 53 4.60 9.63 -6.38
N PRO A 54 3.46 9.26 -5.74
CA PRO A 54 2.26 10.09 -5.79
C PRO A 54 2.45 11.43 -5.06
N LEU A 55 3.37 11.51 -4.09
CA LEU A 55 3.61 12.70 -3.27
C LEU A 55 4.61 13.66 -3.91
N THR A 56 5.77 13.14 -4.33
CA THR A 56 6.89 13.98 -4.79
C THR A 56 7.02 14.03 -6.30
N GLN A 57 6.25 13.21 -7.04
CA GLN A 57 6.36 13.04 -8.50
C GLN A 57 7.77 12.58 -8.97
N GLN A 58 8.63 12.17 -8.03
CA GLN A 58 9.94 11.62 -8.33
C GLN A 58 9.84 10.13 -8.67
N PRO A 59 10.77 9.58 -9.46
CA PRO A 59 10.83 8.15 -9.70
C PRO A 59 11.00 7.41 -8.37
N LEU A 60 10.20 6.37 -8.17
CA LEU A 60 10.35 5.49 -7.01
C LEU A 60 11.67 4.72 -7.13
N ILE A 61 12.27 4.40 -5.98
CA ILE A 61 13.49 3.58 -5.95
C ILE A 61 13.26 2.19 -6.55
N ARG A 62 12.00 1.73 -6.58
CA ARG A 62 11.56 0.54 -7.30
C ARG A 62 10.06 0.59 -7.63
N PRO A 63 9.60 -0.20 -8.62
CA PRO A 63 8.18 -0.28 -8.95
C PRO A 63 7.36 -0.86 -7.79
N LEU A 64 6.21 -0.25 -7.51
CA LEU A 64 5.20 -0.74 -6.57
C LEU A 64 3.96 -1.19 -7.32
N VAL A 65 3.16 -2.07 -6.74
CA VAL A 65 1.85 -2.44 -7.28
C VAL A 65 0.77 -1.85 -6.38
N ALA A 66 -0.17 -1.12 -6.96
CA ALA A 66 -1.37 -0.66 -6.26
C ALA A 66 -2.56 -1.48 -6.73
N GLY A 67 -3.45 -1.88 -5.83
CA GLY A 67 -4.66 -2.62 -6.20
C GLY A 67 -5.68 -2.75 -5.09
N LEU A 68 -6.85 -3.25 -5.46
CA LEU A 68 -7.97 -3.50 -4.57
C LEU A 68 -8.08 -5.01 -4.28
N PRO A 69 -7.84 -5.46 -3.04
CA PRO A 69 -8.04 -6.85 -2.67
C PRO A 69 -9.53 -7.22 -2.68
N PRO A 70 -9.90 -8.51 -2.83
CA PRO A 70 -11.31 -8.94 -2.78
C PRO A 70 -11.93 -8.82 -1.39
N LYS A 71 -11.09 -8.84 -0.35
CA LYS A 71 -11.45 -8.69 1.06
C LYS A 71 -10.43 -7.78 1.73
N ARG A 72 -10.83 -7.12 2.81
CA ARG A 72 -9.92 -6.30 3.61
C ARG A 72 -8.78 -7.17 4.17
N ILE A 73 -7.53 -6.75 3.94
CA ILE A 73 -6.32 -7.52 4.27
C ILE A 73 -5.92 -7.35 5.74
N TYR A 74 -6.18 -6.18 6.32
CA TYR A 74 -5.87 -5.88 7.72
C TYR A 74 -7.02 -5.12 8.37
N ILE A 75 -7.39 -5.55 9.58
CA ILE A 75 -8.33 -4.86 10.45
C ILE A 75 -7.56 -4.51 11.72
N HIS A 76 -7.66 -3.26 12.16
CA HIS A 76 -6.99 -2.85 13.39
C HIS A 76 -7.58 -3.61 14.59
N PRO A 77 -6.78 -4.05 15.59
CA PRO A 77 -7.30 -4.83 16.70
C PRO A 77 -8.36 -4.07 17.53
N ASP A 78 -8.24 -2.74 17.66
CA ASP A 78 -9.25 -1.94 18.37
C ASP A 78 -10.54 -1.80 17.57
N GLU A 79 -10.42 -1.70 16.24
CA GLU A 79 -11.58 -1.72 15.33
C GLU A 79 -12.29 -3.07 15.39
N GLN A 80 -11.55 -4.18 15.46
CA GLN A 80 -12.14 -5.50 15.60
C GLN A 80 -13.00 -5.59 16.88
N ILE A 81 -12.52 -5.04 18.00
CA ILE A 81 -13.29 -5.02 19.26
C ILE A 81 -14.55 -4.17 19.10
N GLU A 82 -14.44 -3.04 18.43
CA GLU A 82 -15.58 -2.17 18.14
C GLU A 82 -16.63 -2.93 17.33
N LEU A 83 -16.22 -3.61 16.25
CA LEU A 83 -17.09 -4.45 15.42
C LEU A 83 -17.76 -5.56 16.23
N LEU A 84 -17.03 -6.29 17.08
CA LEU A 84 -17.61 -7.31 17.94
C LEU A 84 -18.64 -6.75 18.94
N LYS A 85 -18.43 -5.54 19.46
CA LYS A 85 -19.39 -4.89 20.37
C LYS A 85 -20.70 -4.55 19.65
N TYR A 86 -20.61 -4.07 18.41
CA TYR A 86 -21.79 -3.78 17.60
C TYR A 86 -22.56 -5.06 17.24
N ASP A 87 -21.86 -6.13 16.85
CA ASP A 87 -22.49 -7.43 16.57
C ASP A 87 -23.16 -8.02 17.83
N GLY A 88 -22.49 -7.99 18.98
CA GLY A 88 -23.04 -8.45 20.26
C GLY A 88 -24.27 -7.67 20.72
N ALA A 89 -24.23 -6.33 20.59
CA ALA A 89 -25.37 -5.47 20.95
C ALA A 89 -26.57 -5.67 19.99
N SER A 90 -26.32 -5.97 18.72
CA SER A 90 -27.39 -6.21 17.75
C SER A 90 -28.12 -7.55 17.96
N ASN A 91 -27.47 -8.55 18.58
CA ASN A 91 -28.06 -9.85 18.88
C ASN A 91 -28.92 -9.85 20.15
N GLU A 92 -28.65 -8.97 21.13
CA GLU A 92 -29.49 -8.83 22.33
C GLU A 92 -30.72 -7.94 22.10
N VAL A 93 -30.69 -7.06 21.09
CA VAL A 93 -31.78 -6.13 20.73
C VAL A 93 -32.40 -6.53 19.39
N MET A 94 -32.98 -7.73 19.35
CA MET A 94 -33.49 -8.37 18.12
C MET A 94 -34.76 -7.71 17.52
N ASP A 95 -35.25 -6.57 18.04
CA ASP A 95 -36.57 -6.03 17.66
C ASP A 95 -36.60 -4.52 17.29
N GLY A 96 -35.45 -3.86 17.08
CA GLY A 96 -35.47 -2.41 16.82
C GLY A 96 -34.28 -1.74 16.14
N ALA A 97 -33.22 -2.47 15.75
CA ALA A 97 -32.09 -1.86 15.04
C ALA A 97 -32.53 -1.31 13.68
N HIS A 98 -32.44 0.01 13.50
CA HIS A 98 -32.74 0.71 12.25
C HIS A 98 -31.92 0.11 11.10
N GLU A 99 -32.51 -0.07 9.92
CA GLU A 99 -31.83 -0.55 8.68
C GLU A 99 -30.51 0.20 8.42
N ILE A 100 -30.44 1.48 8.82
CA ILE A 100 -29.28 2.36 8.71
C ILE A 100 -28.06 1.82 9.49
N ASP A 101 -28.23 1.24 10.68
CA ASP A 101 -27.11 0.73 11.48
C ASP A 101 -26.50 -0.54 10.88
N LYS A 102 -27.34 -1.38 10.25
CA LYS A 102 -26.87 -2.56 9.51
C LYS A 102 -26.07 -2.18 8.27
N ASP A 103 -26.46 -1.12 7.58
CA ASP A 103 -25.71 -0.61 6.44
C ASP A 103 -24.36 0.01 6.86
N ILE A 104 -24.31 0.71 8.00
CA ILE A 104 -23.06 1.23 8.57
C ILE A 104 -22.07 0.10 8.91
N VAL A 105 -22.55 -0.98 9.54
CA VAL A 105 -21.70 -2.15 9.85
C VAL A 105 -21.29 -2.89 8.56
N LYS A 106 -22.16 -3.00 7.54
CA LYS A 106 -21.78 -3.57 6.23
C LYS A 106 -20.74 -2.74 5.48
N MET A 107 -20.80 -1.41 5.58
CA MET A 107 -19.80 -0.52 4.99
C MET A 107 -18.43 -0.69 5.67
N SER A 108 -18.39 -1.19 6.90
CA SER A 108 -17.16 -1.53 7.59
C SER A 108 -16.41 -2.72 6.92
N GLY A 109 -17.07 -3.62 6.21
CA GLY A 109 -16.40 -4.74 5.54
C GLY A 109 -15.64 -4.39 4.26
N GLN A 110 -15.73 -3.14 3.78
CA GLN A 110 -15.32 -2.80 2.41
C GLN A 110 -13.80 -2.93 2.20
N PRO A 111 -13.36 -3.50 1.07
CA PRO A 111 -11.93 -3.55 0.72
C PRO A 111 -11.35 -2.16 0.50
N GLU A 112 -10.08 -1.98 0.87
CA GLU A 112 -9.33 -0.72 0.70
C GLU A 112 -8.21 -0.91 -0.31
N MET A 113 -7.84 0.15 -1.04
CA MET A 113 -6.70 0.11 -1.95
C MET A 113 -5.41 -0.07 -1.17
N GLU A 114 -4.58 -1.03 -1.58
CA GLU A 114 -3.33 -1.35 -0.91
C GLU A 114 -2.12 -1.16 -1.81
N TRP A 115 -1.03 -0.71 -1.18
CA TRP A 115 0.30 -0.72 -1.75
C TRP A 115 0.91 -2.10 -1.56
N VAL A 116 1.51 -2.63 -2.63
CA VAL A 116 2.26 -3.88 -2.61
C VAL A 116 3.68 -3.59 -3.08
N LEU A 117 4.65 -4.00 -2.28
CA LEU A 117 6.08 -3.90 -2.53
C LEU A 117 6.59 -5.27 -3.01
N PRO A 118 6.88 -5.45 -4.31
CA PRO A 118 7.52 -6.66 -4.81
C PRO A 118 8.94 -6.75 -4.25
N THR A 119 9.35 -7.91 -3.75
CA THR A 119 10.70 -8.21 -3.23
C THR A 119 11.10 -9.63 -3.64
N HIS A 120 12.39 -9.91 -3.69
CA HIS A 120 12.91 -11.26 -3.90
C HIS A 120 13.49 -11.81 -2.59
N VAL A 121 13.44 -13.13 -2.38
CA VAL A 121 13.93 -13.77 -1.14
C VAL A 121 15.43 -13.53 -0.90
N GLU A 122 16.22 -13.41 -1.96
CA GLU A 122 17.67 -13.14 -1.87
C GLU A 122 18.01 -11.66 -1.64
N GLU A 123 17.02 -10.75 -1.70
CA GLU A 123 17.25 -9.32 -1.45
C GLU A 123 17.42 -9.04 0.05
N ASN A 124 18.52 -8.38 0.41
CA ASN A 124 18.74 -7.90 1.77
C ASN A 124 18.09 -6.54 2.01
N TRP A 125 16.99 -6.52 2.77
CA TRP A 125 16.27 -5.30 3.11
C TRP A 125 16.84 -4.62 4.35
N SER A 126 17.40 -3.42 4.16
CA SER A 126 17.74 -2.54 5.27
C SER A 126 16.52 -1.73 5.73
N LEU A 127 16.45 -1.42 7.03
CA LEU A 127 15.40 -0.54 7.56
C LEU A 127 15.40 0.83 6.87
N ARG A 128 16.57 1.34 6.48
CA ARG A 128 16.72 2.59 5.73
C ARG A 128 16.09 2.49 4.34
N SER A 129 16.28 1.37 3.64
CA SER A 129 15.69 1.14 2.32
C SER A 129 14.17 1.07 2.41
N LEU A 130 13.65 0.38 3.44
CA LEU A 130 12.22 0.30 3.69
C LEU A 130 11.63 1.68 4.03
N ALA A 131 12.28 2.45 4.91
CA ALA A 131 11.86 3.80 5.26
C ALA A 131 11.77 4.71 4.01
N ARG A 132 12.74 4.62 3.09
CA ARG A 132 12.69 5.37 1.83
C ARG A 132 11.49 5.03 0.94
N VAL A 133 11.04 3.77 0.95
CA VAL A 133 9.78 3.39 0.25
C VAL A 133 8.59 4.05 0.93
N PHE A 134 8.51 3.99 2.26
CA PHE A 134 7.42 4.58 3.05
C PHE A 134 7.34 6.11 2.93
N ASP A 135 8.48 6.78 2.87
CA ASP A 135 8.57 8.24 2.68
C ASP A 135 8.05 8.65 1.29
N ALA A 136 8.25 7.79 0.28
CA ALA A 136 7.86 8.06 -1.09
C ALA A 136 6.38 7.74 -1.42
N ILE A 137 5.65 7.06 -0.52
CA ILE A 137 4.24 6.70 -0.74
C ILE A 137 3.28 7.50 0.15
N SER A 138 2.09 7.75 -0.39
CA SER A 138 0.93 8.24 0.36
C SER A 138 0.30 7.11 1.19
N THR A 139 -0.49 7.47 2.19
CA THR A 139 -1.24 6.52 3.03
C THR A 139 -2.13 5.58 2.20
N MET A 140 -2.71 6.08 1.11
CA MET A 140 -3.45 5.26 0.14
C MET A 140 -2.99 5.52 -1.29
N PRO A 141 -3.10 4.52 -2.19
CA PRO A 141 -2.85 4.73 -3.60
C PRO A 141 -3.76 5.80 -4.24
N PRO A 142 -3.25 6.57 -5.22
CA PRO A 142 -3.95 7.72 -5.82
C PRO A 142 -5.16 7.38 -6.70
N ASN A 143 -5.57 6.12 -6.80
CA ASN A 143 -6.79 5.71 -7.52
C ASN A 143 -7.94 5.34 -6.57
N THR A 144 -7.92 5.90 -5.36
CA THR A 144 -9.09 5.84 -4.52
C THR A 144 -10.09 6.80 -5.14
N GLU A 145 -11.06 6.25 -5.87
CA GLU A 145 -12.36 6.89 -6.01
C GLU A 145 -12.84 7.09 -4.58
N ASN A 146 -12.43 8.20 -3.98
CA ASN A 146 -12.92 8.66 -2.71
C ASN A 146 -14.41 8.86 -2.99
N ASN A 147 -15.20 7.85 -2.61
CA ASN A 147 -16.53 8.11 -2.10
C ASN A 147 -16.29 9.07 -0.93
N ALA A 148 -16.18 10.36 -1.26
CA ALA A 148 -16.44 11.46 -0.36
C ALA A 148 -17.93 11.37 0.00
N LEU A 149 -18.28 10.28 0.69
CA LEU A 149 -19.37 10.27 1.63
C LEU A 149 -19.04 11.45 2.53
N LYS A 150 -19.85 12.50 2.39
CA LYS A 150 -19.77 13.74 3.17
C LYS A 150 -19.31 13.41 4.59
N ASP A 151 -18.25 14.05 5.06
CA ASP A 151 -17.50 13.74 6.29
C ASP A 151 -18.39 13.28 7.48
N GLY A 152 -19.60 13.81 7.62
CA GLY A 152 -20.56 13.40 8.65
C GLY A 152 -21.15 11.98 8.57
N ILE A 153 -21.00 11.22 7.47
CA ILE A 153 -21.40 9.80 7.39
C ILE A 153 -20.21 8.88 7.71
N VAL A 154 -18.99 9.29 7.36
CA VAL A 154 -17.77 8.49 7.58
C VAL A 154 -17.44 8.39 9.06
N GLU A 155 -17.61 9.45 9.84
CA GLU A 155 -17.42 9.43 11.32
C GLU A 155 -18.39 8.50 12.05
N ARG A 156 -19.53 8.16 11.43
CA ARG A 156 -20.51 7.21 12.00
C ARG A 156 -20.14 5.76 11.70
N GLN A 157 -19.17 5.52 10.84
CA GLN A 157 -18.71 4.19 10.49
C GLN A 157 -17.86 3.60 11.60
N VAL A 158 -18.15 2.37 12.00
CA VAL A 158 -17.33 1.62 12.96
C VAL A 158 -15.90 1.56 12.45
N GLY A 159 -14.95 1.98 13.28
CA GLY A 159 -13.53 2.00 12.95
C GLY A 159 -13.08 3.06 11.93
N TRP A 160 -13.84 4.14 11.74
CA TRP A 160 -13.48 5.26 10.83
C TRP A 160 -12.07 5.82 11.07
N GLN A 161 -11.59 5.80 12.32
CA GLN A 161 -10.26 6.27 12.73
C GLN A 161 -9.12 5.41 12.17
N TRP A 162 -9.40 4.19 11.72
CA TRP A 162 -8.39 3.25 11.21
C TRP A 162 -8.59 2.94 9.72
N ARG A 163 -9.30 3.81 9.01
CA ARG A 163 -9.67 3.67 7.60
C ARG A 163 -9.21 4.85 6.77
N GLY A 164 -9.18 4.64 5.46
CA GLY A 164 -8.99 5.73 4.51
C GLY A 164 -7.68 6.49 4.75
N GLU A 165 -7.77 7.81 4.87
CA GLU A 165 -6.63 8.69 5.17
C GLU A 165 -6.24 8.69 6.66
N HIS A 166 -7.14 8.27 7.56
CA HIS A 166 -6.88 8.21 9.00
C HIS A 166 -6.08 6.97 9.42
N ARG A 167 -6.00 5.96 8.55
CA ARG A 167 -5.20 4.75 8.82
C ARG A 167 -3.70 5.07 8.87
N GLN A 168 -2.96 4.29 9.64
CA GLN A 168 -1.50 4.32 9.61
C GLN A 168 -0.98 3.84 8.24
N LYS A 169 0.13 4.41 7.77
CA LYS A 169 0.76 3.97 6.52
C LYS A 169 1.08 2.48 6.63
N ARG A 170 0.64 1.70 5.67
CA ARG A 170 0.98 0.28 5.55
C ARG A 170 1.19 -0.11 4.10
N LEU A 171 1.95 -1.17 3.90
CA LEU A 171 2.14 -1.83 2.62
C LEU A 171 2.17 -3.34 2.79
N LEU A 172 1.89 -4.05 1.72
CA LEU A 172 2.01 -5.49 1.63
C LEU A 172 3.35 -5.81 0.94
N MET A 173 4.30 -6.37 1.66
CA MET A 173 5.56 -6.83 1.07
C MET A 173 5.35 -8.21 0.47
N ALA A 174 5.44 -8.32 -0.85
CA ALA A 174 5.30 -9.56 -1.59
C ALA A 174 6.69 -10.11 -1.90
N THR A 175 7.11 -11.17 -1.21
CA THR A 175 8.43 -11.81 -1.37
C THR A 175 8.29 -13.02 -2.26
N VAL A 176 8.95 -12.96 -3.42
CA VAL A 176 9.00 -14.04 -4.40
C VAL A 176 10.19 -14.95 -4.08
N HIS A 177 9.94 -16.25 -4.09
CA HIS A 177 10.92 -17.32 -3.94
C HIS A 177 11.26 -17.96 -5.29
N ASP A 178 12.39 -18.66 -5.36
CA ASP A 178 12.88 -19.32 -6.59
C ASP A 178 11.94 -20.44 -7.08
N ASP A 179 11.14 -21.02 -6.20
CA ASP A 179 10.10 -22.01 -6.51
C ASP A 179 8.79 -21.38 -7.03
N SER A 180 8.80 -20.08 -7.32
CA SER A 180 7.64 -19.27 -7.70
C SER A 180 6.56 -19.09 -6.61
N THR A 181 6.84 -19.48 -5.36
CA THR A 181 6.00 -19.13 -4.22
C THR A 181 6.11 -17.65 -3.93
N ILE A 182 4.98 -17.00 -3.64
CA ILE A 182 4.94 -15.60 -3.21
C ILE A 182 4.36 -15.53 -1.81
N VAL A 183 5.13 -14.97 -0.88
CA VAL A 183 4.71 -14.75 0.51
C VAL A 183 4.38 -13.29 0.71
N TYR A 184 3.25 -13.02 1.36
CA TYR A 184 2.78 -11.66 1.62
C TYR A 184 2.90 -11.31 3.09
N TYR A 185 3.68 -10.27 3.39
CA TYR A 185 3.85 -9.72 4.74
C TYR A 185 3.19 -8.35 4.84
N ILE A 186 2.43 -8.11 5.89
CA ILE A 186 1.89 -6.77 6.17
C ILE A 186 2.95 -5.99 6.94
N VAL A 187 3.33 -4.83 6.41
CA VAL A 187 4.29 -3.92 7.02
C VAL A 187 3.57 -2.61 7.31
N HIS A 188 3.58 -2.17 8.56
CA HIS A 188 2.92 -0.93 8.99
C HIS A 188 3.91 0.02 9.67
N ASP A 189 3.68 1.31 9.48
CA ASP A 189 4.37 2.38 10.20
C ASP A 189 3.66 2.63 11.52
N GLY A 190 4.20 2.06 12.60
CA GLY A 190 3.67 2.28 13.94
C GLY A 190 3.97 1.17 14.93
N ILE A 191 4.00 1.54 16.21
CA ILE A 191 4.05 0.62 17.34
C ILE A 191 2.62 0.32 17.80
N VAL A 192 2.21 -0.95 17.74
CA VAL A 192 0.99 -1.39 18.44
C VAL A 192 1.33 -1.39 19.92
N LYS A 193 0.63 -0.61 20.75
CA LYS A 193 0.88 -0.59 22.19
C LYS A 193 0.76 -2.02 22.74
N PRO A 194 1.79 -2.55 23.42
CA PRO A 194 1.69 -3.88 24.01
C PRO A 194 0.57 -3.87 25.04
N ARG A 195 -0.38 -4.79 24.90
CA ARG A 195 -1.46 -4.95 25.87
C ARG A 195 -0.88 -5.65 27.10
N GLN A 196 -0.98 -4.99 28.26
CA GLN A 196 -0.84 -5.71 29.51
C GLN A 196 -2.11 -6.52 29.69
N ASN A 197 -1.95 -7.85 29.74
CA ASN A 197 -2.99 -8.79 30.11
C ASN A 197 -3.26 -8.74 31.61
#